data_AF-A0A069AIY6-F1
#
_entry.id   AF-A0A069AIY6-F1
#
_cell.length_a   1.000
_cell.length_b   1.000
_cell.length_c   1.000
_cell.angle_alpha   90.00
_cell.angle_beta   90.00
_cell.angle_gamma   90.00
#
_symmetry.space_group_name_H-M   'P 1'
#
loop_
_entity.id
_entity.type
_entity.pdbx_description
1 polymer ?
#
loop_
_entity_poly.entity_id
_entity_poly.type
_entity_poly.pdbx_seq_one_letter_code
_entity_poly.pdbx_strand_id
1 'polypeptide(L)'
;MIINIWKKQDLDLVKEIPKEVLSTIEDTIEIIDENYGTKRTAKDLGGYVAVVDKAGIKELKQHQLKGIIPEYIDEIEGAEYISALFLCSNDFSIVVVCKKELKNLIEIDKEQ
;
A
#
# COMPACT_ATOMS: atom_id res chain seq x y z
N MET A 1 11.92 -2.13 5.83
CA MET A 1 11.99 -1.56 4.48
C MET A 1 10.62 -1.10 4.05
N ILE A 2 10.56 0.08 3.43
CA ILE A 2 9.36 0.64 2.81
C ILE A 2 9.76 1.08 1.40
N ILE A 3 9.07 0.57 0.38
CA ILE A 3 9.12 1.12 -0.97
C ILE A 3 7.76 1.75 -1.28
N ASN A 4 7.77 3.02 -1.63
CA ASN A 4 6.57 3.73 -2.05
C ASN A 4 6.51 3.76 -3.57
N ILE A 5 5.48 3.15 -4.13
CA ILE A 5 5.16 3.13 -5.55
C ILE A 5 4.10 4.20 -5.77
N TRP A 6 4.50 5.30 -6.40
CA TRP A 6 3.61 6.43 -6.68
C TRP A 6 3.07 6.38 -8.09
N LYS A 7 3.88 5.93 -9.05
CA LYS A 7 3.53 5.83 -10.46
C LYS A 7 3.94 4.47 -11.01
N LYS A 8 3.39 4.11 -12.18
CA LYS A 8 3.78 2.88 -12.89
C LYS A 8 5.30 2.76 -13.11
N GLN A 9 5.98 3.90 -13.29
CA GLN A 9 7.44 3.95 -13.44
C GLN A 9 8.20 3.47 -12.19
N ASP A 10 7.57 3.51 -11.01
CA ASP A 10 8.19 3.04 -9.77
C ASP A 10 8.09 1.51 -9.62
N LEU A 11 7.32 0.81 -10.47
CA LEU A 11 7.22 -0.66 -10.43
C LEU A 11 8.57 -1.35 -10.63
N ASP A 12 9.51 -0.71 -11.34
CA ASP A 12 10.88 -1.19 -11.49
C ASP A 12 11.62 -1.34 -10.15
N LEU A 13 11.21 -0.61 -9.10
CA LEU A 13 11.78 -0.72 -7.74
C LEU A 13 11.45 -2.05 -7.07
N VAL A 14 10.39 -2.73 -7.52
CA VAL A 14 9.87 -3.96 -6.90
C VAL A 14 9.79 -5.12 -7.88
N LYS A 15 10.51 -5.06 -9.02
CA LYS A 15 10.48 -6.10 -10.08
C LYS A 15 10.81 -7.54 -9.63
N GLU A 16 11.35 -7.71 -8.43
CA GLU A 16 11.69 -9.02 -7.86
C GLU A 16 10.52 -9.69 -7.11
N ILE A 17 9.41 -8.98 -6.90
CA ILE A 17 8.21 -9.55 -6.28
C ILE A 17 7.39 -10.34 -7.31
N PRO A 18 6.45 -11.21 -6.86
CA PRO A 18 5.64 -12.00 -7.78
C PRO A 18 4.84 -11.15 -8.77
N LYS A 19 4.66 -11.66 -9.99
CA LYS A 19 3.93 -10.98 -11.06
C LYS A 19 2.50 -10.61 -10.67
N GLU A 20 1.82 -11.45 -9.88
CA GLU A 20 0.47 -11.16 -9.40
C GLU A 20 0.45 -9.91 -8.54
N VAL A 21 1.45 -9.75 -7.67
CA VAL A 21 1.59 -8.55 -6.84
C VAL A 21 1.88 -7.32 -7.68
N LEU A 22 2.77 -7.44 -8.67
CA LEU A 22 3.04 -6.34 -9.60
C LEU A 22 1.78 -5.89 -10.34
N SER A 23 0.95 -6.83 -10.80
CA SER A 23 -0.33 -6.54 -11.45
C SER A 23 -1.28 -5.79 -10.50
N THR A 24 -1.44 -6.29 -9.27
CA THR A 24 -2.30 -5.61 -8.27
C THR A 24 -1.83 -4.19 -7.97
N ILE A 25 -0.51 -3.97 -7.88
CA ILE A 25 0.04 -2.63 -7.68
C ILE A 25 -0.26 -1.76 -8.90
N GLU A 26 -0.05 -2.27 -10.12
CA GLU A 26 -0.34 -1.53 -11.35
C GLU A 26 -1.82 -1.12 -11.43
N ASP A 27 -2.74 -2.07 -11.22
CA ASP A 27 -4.19 -1.85 -11.23
C ASP A 27 -4.59 -0.78 -10.21
N THR A 28 -3.99 -0.84 -9.01
CA THR A 28 -4.22 0.14 -7.95
C THR A 28 -3.76 1.54 -8.38
N ILE A 29 -2.58 1.65 -9.00
CA ILE A 29 -2.05 2.92 -9.49
C ILE A 29 -2.94 3.48 -10.61
N GLU A 30 -3.46 2.64 -11.50
CA GLU A 30 -4.42 3.05 -12.53
C GLU A 30 -5.69 3.62 -11.93
N ILE A 31 -6.29 2.93 -10.95
CA ILE A 31 -7.49 3.42 -10.25
C ILE A 31 -7.22 4.78 -9.60
N ILE A 32 -6.06 4.97 -8.98
CA ILE A 32 -5.70 6.26 -8.39
C ILE A 32 -5.51 7.33 -9.48
N ASP A 33 -4.84 6.99 -10.59
CA ASP A 33 -4.64 7.90 -11.73
C ASP A 33 -5.96 8.27 -12.43
N GLU A 34 -6.94 7.37 -12.48
CA GLU A 34 -8.29 7.64 -13.02
C GLU A 34 -9.07 8.60 -12.14
N ASN A 35 -9.01 8.42 -10.82
CA ASN A 35 -9.75 9.26 -9.87
C ASN A 35 -9.12 10.64 -9.67
N TYR A 36 -7.78 10.74 -9.68
CA TYR A 36 -7.05 11.96 -9.29
C TYR A 36 -6.18 12.55 -10.41
N GLY A 37 -6.13 11.90 -11.58
CA GLY A 37 -5.41 12.32 -12.78
C GLY A 37 -3.91 12.01 -12.73
N THR A 38 -3.27 11.68 -13.85
CA THR A 38 -1.83 11.28 -13.91
C THR A 38 -0.81 12.36 -13.51
N LYS A 39 -1.27 13.60 -13.31
CA LYS A 39 -0.45 14.75 -12.86
C LYS A 39 -0.27 14.83 -11.34
N ARG A 40 -0.69 13.78 -10.59
CA ARG A 40 -0.49 13.67 -9.14
C ARG A 40 0.95 13.97 -8.74
N THR A 41 1.09 14.64 -7.62
CA THR A 41 2.38 14.83 -6.94
C THR A 41 2.35 14.11 -5.60
N ALA A 42 3.53 13.80 -5.07
CA ALA A 42 3.68 13.10 -3.79
C ALA A 42 3.10 13.85 -2.57
N LYS A 43 2.65 15.11 -2.75
CA LYS A 43 2.21 15.99 -1.66
C LYS A 43 0.69 16.15 -1.55
N ASP A 44 -0.08 15.80 -2.58
CA ASP A 44 -1.41 16.41 -2.73
C ASP A 44 -2.55 15.42 -2.99
N LEU A 45 -2.43 14.46 -3.92
CA LEU A 45 -3.61 13.81 -4.48
C LEU A 45 -3.46 12.30 -4.74
N GLY A 46 -4.46 11.55 -4.27
CA GLY A 46 -4.76 10.17 -4.65
C GLY A 46 -3.99 9.09 -3.89
N GLY A 47 -2.87 9.43 -3.27
CA GLY A 47 -2.13 8.49 -2.44
C GLY A 47 -1.16 7.59 -3.21
N TYR A 48 -0.77 6.45 -2.62
CA TYR A 48 0.25 5.58 -3.17
C TYR A 48 0.17 4.15 -2.64
N VAL A 49 0.94 3.25 -3.27
CA VAL A 49 1.08 1.86 -2.83
C VAL A 49 2.41 1.71 -2.07
N ALA A 50 2.37 1.14 -0.87
CA ALA A 50 3.54 0.93 -0.01
C ALA A 50 3.86 -0.57 0.07
N VAL A 51 4.95 -1.00 -0.56
CA VAL A 51 5.46 -2.36 -0.40
C VAL A 51 6.38 -2.40 0.82
N VAL A 52 6.00 -3.19 1.83
CA VAL A 52 6.63 -3.13 3.16
C VAL A 52 6.96 -4.50 3.74
N ASP A 53 8.01 -4.52 4.56
CA ASP A 53 8.31 -5.63 5.45
C ASP A 53 7.78 -5.35 6.88
N LYS A 54 8.05 -6.29 7.79
CA LYS A 54 7.67 -6.17 9.21
C LYS A 54 8.11 -4.87 9.88
N ALA A 55 9.28 -4.34 9.56
CA ALA A 55 9.77 -3.08 10.13
C ALA A 55 9.06 -1.89 9.49
N GLY A 56 8.82 -1.94 8.19
CA GLY A 56 8.08 -0.93 7.45
C GLY A 56 6.63 -0.79 7.93
N ILE A 57 5.94 -1.90 8.21
CA ILE A 57 4.59 -1.88 8.79
C ILE A 57 4.58 -1.10 10.11
N LYS A 58 5.55 -1.37 10.99
CA LYS A 58 5.64 -0.68 12.29
C LYS A 58 5.90 0.81 12.11
N GLU A 59 6.81 1.18 11.21
CA GLU A 59 7.14 2.57 10.93
C GLU A 59 5.93 3.33 10.37
N LEU A 60 5.21 2.74 9.41
CA LEU A 60 3.96 3.31 8.87
C LEU A 60 2.92 3.49 9.97
N LYS A 61 2.67 2.46 10.80
CA LYS A 61 1.72 2.55 11.92
C LYS A 61 2.12 3.56 13.00
N GLN A 62 3.40 3.90 13.14
CA GLN A 62 3.85 4.93 14.09
C GLN A 62 3.70 6.35 13.54
N HIS A 63 3.64 6.51 12.21
CA HIS A 63 3.61 7.79 11.54
C HIS A 63 2.35 7.95 10.69
N GLN A 64 2.40 7.59 9.40
CA GLN A 64 1.33 7.86 8.42
C GLN A 64 0.00 7.18 8.75
N LEU A 65 0.05 5.97 9.33
CA LEU A 65 -1.10 5.13 9.64
C LEU A 65 -1.40 5.09 11.15
N LYS A 66 -0.92 6.08 11.91
CA LYS A 66 -1.10 6.12 13.35
C LYS A 66 -2.57 6.28 13.73
N GLY A 67 -3.15 5.25 14.36
CA GLY A 67 -4.56 5.22 14.75
C GLY A 67 -5.51 5.01 13.57
N ILE A 68 -5.00 4.60 12.40
CA ILE A 68 -5.79 4.34 11.21
C ILE A 68 -5.88 2.82 11.02
N ILE A 69 -7.10 2.32 10.98
CA ILE A 69 -7.39 0.92 10.65
C ILE A 69 -7.51 0.75 9.13
N PRO A 70 -7.18 -0.43 8.59
CA PRO A 70 -7.43 -0.71 7.18
C PRO A 70 -8.93 -0.74 6.90
N GLU A 71 -9.34 -0.10 5.81
CA GLU A 71 -10.71 -0.13 5.27
C GLU A 71 -11.01 -1.51 4.65
N TYR A 72 -10.03 -2.07 3.94
CA TYR A 72 -10.13 -3.38 3.32
C TYR A 72 -8.79 -4.10 3.34
N ILE A 73 -8.82 -5.43 3.48
CA ILE A 73 -7.66 -6.30 3.35
C ILE A 73 -8.03 -7.41 2.37
N ASP A 74 -7.25 -7.52 1.30
CA ASP A 74 -7.37 -8.56 0.28
C ASP A 74 -6.18 -9.50 0.29
N GLU A 75 -6.41 -10.75 -0.06
CA GLU A 75 -5.33 -11.68 -0.39
C GLU A 75 -5.05 -11.62 -1.89
N ILE A 76 -3.79 -11.43 -2.27
CA ILE A 76 -3.42 -11.38 -3.69
C ILE A 76 -3.34 -12.83 -4.19
N GLU A 77 -4.34 -13.25 -4.98
CA GLU A 77 -4.39 -14.60 -5.51
C GLU A 77 -3.12 -14.97 -6.29
N GLY A 78 -2.59 -16.17 -6.02
CA GLY A 78 -1.35 -16.66 -6.65
C GLY A 78 -0.05 -16.13 -6.04
N ALA A 79 -0.12 -15.24 -5.04
CA ALA A 79 1.02 -14.75 -4.30
C ALA A 79 0.85 -14.88 -2.77
N GLU A 80 1.95 -15.10 -2.05
CA GLU A 80 1.96 -15.10 -0.57
C GLU A 80 1.94 -13.66 0.00
N TYR A 81 1.08 -12.81 -0.55
CA TYR A 81 0.96 -11.39 -0.24
C TYR A 81 -0.49 -10.99 0.01
N ILE A 82 -0.64 -9.90 0.74
CA ILE A 82 -1.92 -9.22 0.96
C ILE A 82 -1.79 -7.76 0.52
N SER A 83 -2.92 -7.17 0.15
CA SER A 83 -3.07 -5.72 -0.02
C SER A 83 -4.02 -5.20 1.08
N ALA A 84 -3.72 -4.05 1.64
CA ALA A 84 -4.53 -3.43 2.69
C ALA A 84 -4.71 -1.95 2.39
N LEU A 85 -5.95 -1.51 2.18
CA LEU A 85 -6.29 -0.12 1.91
C LEU A 85 -6.45 0.65 3.21
N PHE A 86 -5.75 1.76 3.36
CA PHE A 86 -5.91 2.71 4.46
C PHE A 86 -6.36 4.06 3.91
N LEU A 87 -7.50 4.55 4.39
CA LEU A 87 -7.95 5.90 4.07
C LEU A 87 -7.33 6.88 5.07
N CYS A 88 -6.39 7.70 4.63
CA CYS A 88 -5.73 8.68 5.50
C CYS A 88 -6.48 10.02 5.52
N SER A 89 -7.21 10.33 4.45
CA SER A 89 -8.17 11.43 4.35
C SER A 89 -9.13 11.18 3.19
N ASN A 90 -10.05 12.10 2.89
CA ASN A 90 -11.01 11.94 1.78
C ASN A 90 -10.32 11.76 0.41
N ASP A 91 -9.21 12.45 0.18
CA ASP A 91 -8.54 12.49 -1.13
C ASP A 91 -7.16 11.80 -1.13
N PHE A 92 -6.86 11.05 -0.05
CA PHE A 92 -5.56 10.41 0.13
C PHE A 92 -5.68 9.05 0.83
N SER A 93 -5.21 8.01 0.16
CA SER A 93 -5.14 6.65 0.68
C SER A 93 -3.73 6.05 0.56
N ILE A 94 -3.43 5.07 1.40
CA ILE A 94 -2.21 4.27 1.28
C ILE A 94 -2.64 2.82 1.15
N VAL A 95 -2.27 2.17 0.05
CA VAL A 95 -2.45 0.73 -0.10
C VAL A 95 -1.17 0.04 0.32
N VAL A 96 -1.20 -0.66 1.45
CA VAL A 96 -0.05 -1.40 1.98
C VAL A 96 -0.04 -2.80 1.40
N VAL A 97 1.05 -3.16 0.74
CA VAL A 97 1.30 -4.50 0.21
C VAL A 97 2.38 -5.16 1.04
N CYS A 98 2.08 -6.32 1.62
CA CYS A 98 3.04 -7.06 2.44
C CYS A 98 2.78 -8.56 2.39
N LYS A 99 3.72 -9.37 2.90
CA LYS A 99 3.56 -10.82 2.95
C LYS A 99 2.36 -11.22 3.82
N LYS A 100 1.65 -12.27 3.42
CA LYS A 100 0.47 -12.79 4.12
C LYS A 100 0.74 -13.15 5.58
N GLU A 101 1.93 -13.66 5.90
CA GLU A 101 2.36 -13.94 7.29
C GLU A 101 2.34 -12.70 8.21
N LEU A 102 2.40 -11.49 7.62
CA LEU A 102 2.42 -10.22 8.35
C LEU A 102 1.02 -9.61 8.54
N LYS A 103 -0.04 -10.27 8.03
CA LYS A 103 -1.43 -9.80 8.13
C LYS A 103 -1.83 -9.37 9.54
N ASN A 104 -1.45 -10.16 10.55
CA ASN A 104 -1.75 -9.85 11.95
C ASN A 104 -1.18 -8.48 12.38
N LEU A 105 -0.08 -8.01 11.81
CA LEU A 105 0.50 -6.70 12.14
C LEU A 105 -0.26 -5.53 11.52
N ILE A 106 -0.98 -5.79 10.42
CA ILE A 106 -1.83 -4.82 9.71
C ILE A 106 -3.15 -4.65 10.45
N GLU A 107 -3.79 -5.77 10.84
CA GLU A 107 -5.10 -5.79 11.51
C GLU A 107 -5.08 -5.20 12.92
N ILE A 108 -3.98 -5.36 13.66
CA ILE A 108 -3.93 -4.96 15.06
C ILE A 108 -3.53 -3.48 15.16
N ASP A 109 -4.46 -2.61 15.57
CA ASP A 109 -4.11 -1.36 16.23
C ASP A 109 -3.85 -1.67 17.70
N LYS A 110 -2.57 -1.80 18.07
CA LYS A 110 -2.22 -1.92 19.48
C LYS A 110 -2.34 -0.52 20.08
N GLU A 111 -3.52 -0.19 20.57
CA GLU A 111 -3.63 0.61 21.79
C GLU A 111 -2.94 -0.20 22.91
N GLN A 112 -1.68 0.10 23.18
CA GLN A 112 -1.00 -0.21 24.45
C GLN A 112 -0.27 1.03 24.94
#